data_AF-A0A0M4FKL6-F1
#
_entry.id   AF-A0A0M4FKL6-F1
#
_cell.length_a   1.000
_cell.length_b   1.000
_cell.length_c   1.000
_cell.angle_alpha   90.00
_cell.angle_beta   90.00
_cell.angle_gamma   90.00
#
_symmetry.space_group_name_H-M   'P 1'
#
loop_
_entity.id
_entity.type
_entity.pdbx_description
1 polymer ?
#
loop_
_entity_poly.entity_id
_entity_poly.type
_entity_poly.pdbx_seq_one_letter_code
_entity_poly.pdbx_strand_id
1 'polypeptide(L)'
;MKKIIYITLVVVLTGFILFVYNEFNGNPISKYFSEHTLKKYLSEKYPEKELRINEGTYNFKFKEYAYRVVEIGTVDAEKEQNEYEFTVRGFIMPKVNRDGIRESMLDQEVMDRLGAEGGTELSKLLKPKVPAVKEVEVNVEVLKGQLDTNAPWSKDLPFDRPIQIYILLHANQMNKEEVYQAAQTIQKTLNDEGYSYESNINANQFGRTGREAEHGALKYAVYFEKDTKIKLGDVEEYNQ
;
A
#
# COMPACT_ATOMS: atom_id res chain seq x y z
N MET A 1 23.12 10.58 -45.88
CA MET A 1 21.70 10.45 -45.43
C MET A 1 21.37 9.02 -44.99
N LYS A 2 21.38 8.00 -45.87
CA LYS A 2 21.04 6.60 -45.48
C LYS A 2 21.87 6.05 -44.29
N LYS A 3 23.19 6.28 -44.28
CA LYS A 3 24.07 5.87 -43.15
C LYS A 3 23.68 6.50 -41.81
N ILE A 4 23.25 7.76 -41.80
CA ILE A 4 22.80 8.45 -40.57
C ILE A 4 21.49 7.83 -40.08
N ILE A 5 20.55 7.53 -40.98
CA ILE A 5 19.30 6.85 -40.64
C ILE A 5 19.56 5.47 -40.01
N TYR A 6 20.48 4.68 -40.58
CA TYR A 6 20.85 3.38 -40.00
C TYR A 6 21.50 3.52 -38.62
N ILE A 7 22.38 4.50 -38.43
CA ILE A 7 23.00 4.76 -37.11
C ILE A 7 21.91 5.16 -36.10
N THR A 8 21.01 6.07 -36.47
CA THR A 8 19.88 6.48 -35.61
C THR A 8 19.02 5.28 -35.24
N LEU A 9 18.67 4.42 -36.21
CA LEU A 9 17.88 3.21 -35.94
C LEU A 9 18.58 2.25 -34.98
N VAL A 10 19.89 2.04 -35.13
CA VAL A 10 20.66 1.20 -34.21
C VAL A 10 20.65 1.81 -32.81
N VAL A 11 20.90 3.11 -32.66
CA VAL A 11 20.89 3.77 -31.34
C VAL A 11 19.51 3.68 -30.68
N VAL A 12 18.43 3.91 -31.42
CA VAL A 12 17.06 3.79 -30.89
C VAL A 12 16.76 2.36 -30.48
N LEU A 13 17.12 1.38 -31.30
CA LEU A 13 16.88 -0.03 -31.01
C LEU A 13 17.68 -0.51 -29.80
N THR A 14 18.97 -0.16 -29.72
CA THR A 14 19.81 -0.47 -28.56
C THR A 14 19.29 0.21 -27.30
N GLY A 15 18.89 1.48 -27.38
CA GLY A 15 18.28 2.19 -26.26
C GLY A 15 16.99 1.54 -25.79
N PHE A 16 16.13 1.10 -26.71
CA PHE A 16 14.89 0.39 -26.39
C PHE A 16 15.16 -0.97 -25.74
N ILE A 17 16.11 -1.75 -26.25
CA ILE A 17 16.49 -3.05 -25.66
C ILE A 17 17.05 -2.87 -24.25
N LEU A 18 17.92 -1.88 -24.03
CA LEU A 18 18.46 -1.56 -22.70
C LEU A 18 17.36 -1.08 -21.75
N PHE A 19 16.43 -0.26 -22.24
CA PHE A 19 15.28 0.19 -21.46
C PHE A 19 14.42 -1.00 -21.01
N VAL A 20 14.04 -1.88 -21.93
CA VAL A 20 13.26 -3.09 -21.60
C VAL A 20 14.03 -3.99 -20.63
N TYR A 21 15.32 -4.21 -20.87
CA TYR A 21 16.13 -5.04 -19.97
C TYR A 21 16.15 -4.49 -18.54
N ASN A 22 16.37 -3.19 -18.37
CA ASN A 22 16.38 -2.53 -17.07
C ASN A 22 15.01 -2.55 -16.39
N GLU A 23 13.92 -2.45 -17.16
CA GLU A 23 12.56 -2.49 -16.61
C GLU A 23 12.22 -3.85 -15.98
N PHE A 24 12.77 -4.95 -16.52
CA PHE A 24 12.53 -6.31 -16.02
C PHE A 24 13.60 -6.84 -15.05
N ASN A 25 14.86 -6.39 -15.17
CA ASN A 25 15.98 -6.90 -14.37
C ASN A 25 16.47 -5.90 -13.30
N GLY A 26 15.96 -4.67 -13.34
CA GLY A 26 16.45 -3.56 -12.54
C GLY A 26 17.72 -2.94 -13.13
N ASN A 27 18.13 -1.81 -12.57
CA ASN A 27 19.34 -1.10 -12.97
C ASN A 27 20.38 -1.20 -11.82
N PRO A 28 21.65 -1.56 -12.09
CA PRO A 28 22.72 -1.56 -11.09
C PRO A 28 22.82 -0.28 -10.25
N ILE A 29 22.55 0.89 -10.84
CA ILE A 29 22.55 2.17 -10.13
C ILE A 29 21.46 2.20 -9.05
N SER A 30 20.23 1.79 -9.41
CA SER A 30 19.12 1.71 -8.46
C SER A 30 19.41 0.71 -7.35
N LYS A 31 19.98 -0.46 -7.69
CA LYS A 31 20.37 -1.50 -6.71
C LYS A 31 21.35 -0.95 -5.67
N TYR A 32 22.33 -0.16 -6.11
CA TYR A 32 23.30 0.48 -5.22
C TYR A 32 22.62 1.48 -4.26
N PHE A 33 21.77 2.36 -4.77
CA PHE A 33 21.07 3.34 -3.93
C PHE A 33 20.07 2.67 -2.98
N SER A 34 19.40 1.60 -3.39
CA SER A 34 18.47 0.87 -2.54
C SER A 34 19.19 0.16 -1.39
N GLU A 35 20.32 -0.48 -1.65
CA GLU A 35 21.12 -1.14 -0.61
C GLU A 35 21.69 -0.11 0.38
N HIS A 36 22.24 1.00 -0.12
CA HIS A 36 22.74 2.08 0.73
C HIS A 36 21.64 2.68 1.61
N THR A 37 20.46 2.91 1.04
CA THR A 37 19.28 3.41 1.77
C THR A 37 18.85 2.44 2.86
N LEU A 38 18.79 1.14 2.55
CA LEU A 38 18.44 0.12 3.54
C LEU A 38 19.46 0.09 4.67
N LYS A 39 20.76 0.09 4.34
CA LYS A 39 21.83 0.10 5.35
C LYS A 39 21.71 1.29 6.30
N LYS A 40 21.49 2.50 5.76
CA LYS A 40 21.28 3.70 6.54
C LYS A 40 20.04 3.58 7.43
N TYR A 41 18.91 3.18 6.86
CA TYR A 41 17.65 3.01 7.59
C TYR A 41 17.79 2.04 8.77
N LEU A 42 18.42 0.88 8.56
CA LEU A 42 18.65 -0.11 9.62
C LEU A 42 19.52 0.46 10.74
N SER A 43 20.61 1.15 10.39
CA SER A 43 21.50 1.76 11.40
C SER A 43 20.85 2.89 12.20
N GLU A 44 19.91 3.62 11.61
CA GLU A 44 19.19 4.71 12.28
C GLU A 44 18.02 4.21 13.12
N LYS A 45 17.29 3.21 12.62
CA LYS A 45 16.04 2.74 13.25
C LYS A 45 16.25 1.60 14.25
N TYR A 46 17.25 0.75 14.02
CA TYR A 46 17.57 -0.41 14.85
C TYR A 46 19.06 -0.42 15.24
N PRO A 47 19.60 0.66 15.84
CA PRO A 47 21.03 0.77 16.18
C PRO A 47 21.50 -0.29 17.18
N GLU A 48 20.58 -0.88 17.95
CA GLU A 48 20.83 -1.93 18.93
C GLU A 48 20.93 -3.34 18.33
N LYS A 49 20.56 -3.52 17.05
CA LYS A 49 20.59 -4.81 16.37
C LYS A 49 21.81 -4.93 15.46
N GLU A 50 22.51 -6.06 15.56
CA GLU A 50 23.54 -6.42 14.59
C GLU A 50 22.89 -7.06 13.36
N LEU A 51 22.68 -6.27 12.30
CA LEU A 51 21.96 -6.70 11.10
C LEU A 51 22.89 -6.82 9.88
N ARG A 52 22.75 -7.91 9.12
CA ARG A 52 23.40 -8.10 7.82
C ARG A 52 22.38 -8.17 6.69
N ILE A 53 22.58 -7.32 5.70
CA ILE A 53 21.84 -7.35 4.44
C ILE A 53 22.43 -8.44 3.54
N ASN A 54 21.61 -9.41 3.13
CA ASN A 54 21.94 -10.39 2.10
C ASN A 54 21.65 -9.82 0.70
N GLU A 55 21.96 -10.58 -0.36
CA GLU A 55 21.77 -10.10 -1.74
C GLU A 55 20.31 -9.72 -2.04
N GLY A 56 20.12 -8.54 -2.61
CA GLY A 56 18.82 -8.04 -3.05
C GLY A 56 18.42 -8.49 -4.45
N THR A 57 17.15 -8.84 -4.62
CA THR A 57 16.53 -9.21 -5.89
C THR A 57 15.59 -8.11 -6.37
N TYR A 58 15.54 -7.86 -7.68
CA TYR A 58 14.63 -6.88 -8.25
C TYR A 58 13.26 -7.51 -8.52
N ASN A 59 12.21 -6.87 -8.01
CA ASN A 59 10.83 -7.23 -8.25
C ASN A 59 10.22 -6.28 -9.29
N PHE A 60 10.21 -6.71 -10.56
CA PHE A 60 9.69 -5.89 -11.66
C PHE A 60 8.20 -5.56 -11.54
N LYS A 61 7.40 -6.41 -10.86
CA LYS A 61 5.96 -6.21 -10.68
C LYS A 61 5.67 -4.95 -9.85
N PHE A 62 6.47 -4.73 -8.81
CA PHE A 62 6.31 -3.60 -7.88
C PHE A 62 7.37 -2.50 -8.07
N LYS A 63 8.34 -2.73 -8.97
CA LYS A 63 9.48 -1.86 -9.27
C LYS A 63 10.29 -1.50 -8.02
N GLU A 64 10.63 -2.52 -7.23
CA GLU A 64 11.34 -2.40 -5.97
C GLU A 64 12.43 -3.47 -5.84
N TYR A 65 13.40 -3.23 -4.96
CA TYR A 65 14.38 -4.25 -4.57
C TYR A 65 13.96 -4.88 -3.25
N ALA A 66 13.87 -6.21 -3.24
CA ALA A 66 13.63 -7.00 -2.03
C ALA A 66 14.95 -7.50 -1.48
N TYR A 67 15.15 -7.35 -0.17
CA TYR A 67 16.34 -7.76 0.55
C TYR A 67 15.95 -8.66 1.71
N ARG A 68 16.77 -9.68 1.96
CA ARG A 68 16.71 -10.47 3.19
C ARG A 68 17.72 -9.90 4.17
N VAL A 69 17.29 -9.61 5.38
CA VAL A 69 18.12 -9.04 6.44
C VAL A 69 18.14 -10.03 7.59
N VAL A 70 19.33 -10.41 8.01
CA VAL A 70 19.55 -11.42 9.06
C VAL A 70 20.11 -10.74 10.30
N GLU A 71 19.55 -11.06 11.46
CA GLU A 71 20.10 -10.65 12.75
C GLU A 71 21.26 -11.58 13.16
N ILE A 72 22.45 -11.03 13.29
CA ILE A 72 23.68 -11.72 13.71
C ILE A 72 23.82 -11.55 15.23
N GLY A 73 24.28 -12.59 15.93
CA GLY A 73 24.61 -12.46 17.36
C GLY A 73 23.54 -12.94 18.33
N THR A 74 22.42 -13.54 17.88
CA THR A 74 21.60 -14.38 18.76
C THR A 74 22.39 -15.64 19.09
N VAL A 75 23.04 -15.63 20.26
CA VAL A 75 23.87 -16.72 20.78
C VAL A 75 22.99 -17.92 21.14
N ASP A 76 22.56 -18.68 20.14
CA ASP A 76 22.10 -20.05 20.28
C ASP A 76 22.28 -20.71 18.91
N ALA A 77 23.28 -21.58 18.78
CA ALA A 77 23.57 -22.33 17.55
C ALA A 77 22.41 -23.26 17.11
N GLU A 78 21.35 -23.34 17.91
CA GLU A 78 20.13 -24.14 17.69
C GLU A 78 18.90 -23.29 17.33
N LYS A 79 18.95 -21.95 17.45
CA LYS A 79 17.86 -21.07 17.01
C LYS A 79 18.12 -20.59 15.59
N GLU A 80 17.14 -20.79 14.72
CA GLU A 80 17.14 -20.20 13.38
C GLU A 80 17.46 -18.71 13.47
N GLN A 81 18.40 -18.23 12.64
CA GLN A 81 18.70 -16.80 12.59
C GLN A 81 17.43 -16.07 12.15
N ASN A 82 17.03 -15.04 12.91
CA ASN A 82 15.87 -14.23 12.52
C ASN A 82 16.15 -13.58 11.16
N GLU A 83 15.37 -13.95 10.15
CA GLU A 83 15.42 -13.41 8.81
C GLU A 83 14.17 -12.55 8.55
N TYR A 84 14.41 -11.33 8.09
CA TYR A 84 13.38 -10.33 7.84
C TYR A 84 13.45 -9.88 6.39
N GLU A 85 12.29 -9.75 5.75
CA GLU A 85 12.20 -9.22 4.40
C GLU A 85 12.00 -7.70 4.41
N PHE A 86 12.80 -6.99 3.62
CA PHE A 86 12.69 -5.56 3.42
C PHE A 86 12.50 -5.27 1.94
N THR A 87 11.70 -4.26 1.61
CA THR A 87 11.63 -3.77 0.23
C THR A 87 11.97 -2.29 0.17
N VAL A 88 12.66 -1.90 -0.90
CA VAL A 88 13.14 -0.54 -1.12
C VAL A 88 12.74 -0.09 -2.51
N ARG A 89 11.98 1.00 -2.58
CA ARG A 89 11.33 1.47 -3.81
C ARG A 89 11.77 2.88 -4.19
N GLY A 90 12.05 3.08 -5.47
CA GLY A 90 12.47 4.36 -6.05
C GLY A 90 13.75 4.26 -6.86
N PHE A 91 14.08 5.32 -7.63
CA PHE A 91 15.23 5.34 -8.53
C PHE A 91 16.46 6.05 -7.92
N ILE A 92 16.35 7.35 -7.64
CA ILE A 92 17.49 8.19 -7.17
C ILE A 92 17.50 8.32 -5.65
N MET A 93 16.33 8.52 -5.05
CA MET A 93 16.15 8.64 -3.60
C MET A 93 15.12 7.58 -3.17
N PRO A 94 15.51 6.30 -3.22
CA PRO A 94 14.58 5.26 -2.82
C PRO A 94 14.28 5.35 -1.32
N LYS A 95 13.17 4.74 -0.92
CA LYS A 95 12.76 4.65 0.49
C LYS A 95 12.46 3.20 0.83
N VAL A 96 12.68 2.84 2.09
CA VAL A 96 12.19 1.57 2.63
C VAL A 96 10.67 1.61 2.56
N ASN A 97 10.10 0.72 1.76
CA ASN A 97 8.67 0.57 1.53
C ASN A 97 8.09 -0.51 2.48
N ARG A 98 8.86 -1.57 2.75
CA ARG A 98 8.49 -2.66 3.65
C ARG A 98 9.58 -2.91 4.69
N ASP A 99 9.17 -3.06 5.95
CA ASP A 99 10.03 -3.24 7.12
C ASP A 99 9.66 -4.52 7.85
N GLY A 100 10.32 -5.64 7.51
CA GLY A 100 10.01 -6.96 8.05
C GLY A 100 10.22 -7.10 9.56
N ILE A 101 11.12 -6.29 10.16
CA ILE A 101 11.26 -6.25 11.62
C ILE A 101 10.00 -5.67 12.23
N ARG A 102 9.53 -4.52 11.74
CA ARG A 102 8.27 -3.92 12.21
C ARG A 102 7.08 -4.85 11.99
N GLU A 103 6.98 -5.49 10.83
CA GLU A 103 5.90 -6.43 10.53
C GLU A 103 5.86 -7.61 11.51
N SER A 104 7.01 -8.14 11.90
CA SER A 104 7.08 -9.24 12.89
C SER A 104 6.53 -8.85 14.28
N MET A 105 6.49 -7.55 14.56
CA MET A 105 5.98 -6.96 15.80
C MET A 105 4.51 -6.57 15.72
N LEU A 106 3.83 -6.73 14.58
CA LEU A 106 2.40 -6.44 14.46
C LEU A 106 1.57 -7.42 15.30
N ASP A 107 0.52 -6.89 15.92
CA ASP A 107 -0.46 -7.64 16.70
C ASP A 107 -1.72 -7.90 15.86
N GLN A 108 -1.68 -8.97 15.07
CA GLN A 108 -2.75 -9.24 14.11
C GLN A 108 -4.10 -9.52 14.76
N GLU A 109 -4.14 -10.14 15.94
CA GLU A 109 -5.40 -10.42 16.63
C GLU A 109 -6.09 -9.12 17.06
N VAL A 110 -5.33 -8.17 17.61
CA VAL A 110 -5.85 -6.86 17.98
C VAL A 110 -6.23 -6.04 16.73
N MET A 111 -5.38 -6.05 15.69
CA MET A 111 -5.65 -5.33 14.44
C MET A 111 -6.92 -5.82 13.75
N ASP A 112 -7.10 -7.14 13.60
CA ASP A 112 -8.29 -7.74 12.97
C ASP A 112 -9.56 -7.40 13.75
N ARG A 113 -9.52 -7.50 15.09
CA ARG A 113 -10.66 -7.16 15.95
C ARG A 113 -11.03 -5.69 15.84
N LEU A 114 -10.05 -4.79 16.02
CA LEU A 114 -10.26 -3.34 15.93
C LEU A 114 -10.74 -2.93 14.53
N GLY A 115 -10.20 -3.54 13.49
CA GLY A 115 -10.63 -3.33 12.11
C GLY A 115 -12.08 -3.74 11.87
N ALA A 116 -12.52 -4.89 12.41
CA ALA A 116 -13.90 -5.33 12.32
C ALA A 116 -14.88 -4.42 13.09
N GLU A 117 -14.49 -3.98 14.29
CA GLU A 117 -15.26 -3.03 15.11
C GLU A 117 -15.38 -1.66 14.40
N GLY A 118 -14.27 -1.10 13.92
CA GLY A 118 -14.23 0.16 13.19
C GLY A 118 -14.95 0.11 11.85
N GLY A 119 -14.81 -0.98 11.10
CA GLY A 119 -15.56 -1.22 9.87
C GLY A 119 -17.08 -1.26 10.11
N THR A 120 -17.52 -1.90 11.19
CA THR A 120 -18.93 -1.93 11.58
C THR A 120 -19.47 -0.54 11.94
N GLU A 121 -18.71 0.24 12.71
CA GLU A 121 -19.05 1.62 13.06
C GLU A 121 -19.16 2.51 11.82
N LEU A 122 -18.13 2.52 10.97
CA LEU A 122 -18.12 3.33 9.75
C LEU A 122 -19.18 2.88 8.75
N SER A 123 -19.48 1.58 8.65
CA SER A 123 -20.57 1.10 7.79
C SER A 123 -21.92 1.68 8.22
N LYS A 124 -22.20 1.72 9.52
CA LYS A 124 -23.44 2.32 10.08
C LYS A 124 -23.49 3.83 9.84
N LEU A 125 -22.34 4.50 9.92
CA LEU A 125 -22.22 5.94 9.68
C LEU A 125 -22.42 6.32 8.21
N LEU A 126 -21.82 5.57 7.29
CA LEU A 126 -21.72 5.94 5.88
C LEU A 126 -22.92 5.47 5.04
N LYS A 127 -23.47 4.27 5.29
CA LYS A 127 -24.58 3.71 4.50
C LYS A 127 -25.83 4.61 4.41
N PRO A 128 -26.27 5.30 5.49
CA PRO A 128 -27.41 6.21 5.40
C PRO A 128 -27.17 7.43 4.50
N LYS A 129 -25.91 7.85 4.32
CA LYS A 129 -25.52 9.04 3.54
C LYS A 129 -25.14 8.69 2.10
N VAL A 130 -24.56 7.50 1.92
CA VAL A 130 -24.18 6.96 0.62
C VAL A 130 -24.74 5.54 0.51
N PRO A 131 -25.99 5.37 0.03
CA PRO A 131 -26.64 4.06 -0.05
C PRO A 131 -25.91 3.04 -0.92
N ALA A 132 -25.01 3.50 -1.80
CA ALA A 132 -24.17 2.63 -2.61
C ALA A 132 -23.06 1.92 -1.83
N VAL A 133 -22.77 2.31 -0.58
CA VAL A 133 -21.77 1.63 0.27
C VAL A 133 -22.22 0.20 0.55
N LYS A 134 -21.48 -0.76 -0.01
CA LYS A 134 -21.68 -2.18 0.20
C LYS A 134 -20.92 -2.64 1.45
N GLU A 135 -19.63 -2.31 1.51
CA GLU A 135 -18.69 -2.77 2.52
C GLU A 135 -17.72 -1.65 2.92
N VAL A 136 -17.28 -1.69 4.17
CA VAL A 136 -16.29 -0.79 4.73
C VAL A 136 -15.35 -1.64 5.58
N GLU A 137 -14.08 -1.64 5.22
CA GLU A 137 -13.00 -2.28 5.96
C GLU A 137 -12.11 -1.20 6.56
N VAL A 138 -11.71 -1.40 7.81
CA VAL A 138 -10.75 -0.54 8.51
C VAL A 138 -9.53 -1.36 8.82
N ASN A 139 -8.36 -0.86 8.43
CA ASN A 139 -7.08 -1.44 8.79
C ASN A 139 -6.33 -0.45 9.68
N VAL A 140 -5.79 -0.96 10.77
CA VAL A 140 -4.95 -0.21 11.72
C VAL A 140 -3.65 -0.98 11.93
N GLU A 141 -2.55 -0.28 12.16
CA GLU A 141 -1.31 -0.91 12.59
C GLU A 141 -1.19 -0.79 14.11
N VAL A 142 -1.10 -1.93 14.80
CA VAL A 142 -0.84 -2.01 16.24
C VAL A 142 0.34 -2.94 16.47
N LEU A 143 1.33 -2.48 17.22
CA LEU A 143 2.44 -3.32 17.65
C LEU A 143 2.07 -4.11 18.91
N LYS A 144 2.65 -5.31 19.06
CA LYS A 144 2.51 -6.13 20.26
C LYS A 144 2.89 -5.32 21.50
N GLY A 145 1.95 -5.27 22.47
CA GLY A 145 2.12 -4.51 23.71
C GLY A 145 1.87 -3.00 23.61
N GLN A 146 1.54 -2.46 22.43
CA GLN A 146 1.14 -1.06 22.27
C GLN A 146 -0.22 -0.78 22.91
N LEU A 147 -1.16 -1.72 22.80
CA LEU A 147 -2.51 -1.65 23.36
C LEU A 147 -2.79 -2.89 24.22
N ASP A 148 -3.74 -2.76 25.13
CA ASP A 148 -4.33 -3.92 25.80
C ASP A 148 -5.05 -4.80 24.75
N THR A 149 -4.90 -6.12 24.85
CA THR A 149 -5.53 -7.08 23.92
C THR A 149 -7.05 -6.88 23.83
N ASN A 150 -7.69 -6.44 24.92
CA ASN A 150 -9.13 -6.18 25.02
C ASN A 150 -9.49 -4.69 24.92
N ALA A 151 -8.57 -3.81 24.50
CA ALA A 151 -8.87 -2.39 24.32
C ALA A 151 -10.05 -2.23 23.34
N PRO A 152 -11.13 -1.52 23.71
CA PRO A 152 -12.26 -1.31 22.80
C PRO A 152 -11.84 -0.44 21.63
N TRP A 153 -12.47 -0.64 20.46
CA TRP A 153 -12.32 0.28 19.35
C TRP A 153 -12.59 1.73 19.75
N SER A 154 -11.68 2.61 19.34
CA SER A 154 -11.89 4.04 19.30
C SER A 154 -11.02 4.65 18.20
N LYS A 155 -11.58 5.61 17.47
CA LYS A 155 -10.85 6.42 16.50
C LYS A 155 -9.74 7.28 17.11
N ASP A 156 -9.76 7.46 18.42
CA ASP A 156 -8.79 8.24 19.20
C ASP A 156 -7.68 7.37 19.82
N LEU A 157 -7.63 6.07 19.49
CA LEU A 157 -6.53 5.21 19.90
C LEU A 157 -5.19 5.74 19.33
N PRO A 158 -4.07 5.56 20.05
CA PRO A 158 -2.78 6.13 19.70
C PRO A 158 -2.09 5.31 18.59
N PHE A 159 -2.66 5.31 17.38
CA PHE A 159 -2.05 4.67 16.22
C PHE A 159 -0.84 5.47 15.71
N ASP A 160 0.21 4.75 15.27
CA ASP A 160 1.42 5.37 14.70
C ASP A 160 1.14 6.08 13.37
N ARG A 161 0.03 5.72 12.71
CA ARG A 161 -0.37 6.18 11.37
C ARG A 161 -1.87 6.40 11.33
N PRO A 162 -2.38 7.25 10.40
CA PRO A 162 -3.80 7.34 10.13
C PRO A 162 -4.41 5.95 9.85
N ILE A 163 -5.67 5.75 10.24
CA ILE A 163 -6.36 4.49 9.93
C ILE A 163 -6.59 4.40 8.42
N GLN A 164 -6.47 3.19 7.87
CA GLN A 164 -6.71 2.96 6.45
C GLN A 164 -8.15 2.47 6.27
N ILE A 165 -8.94 3.19 5.48
CA ILE A 165 -10.36 2.89 5.25
C ILE A 165 -10.55 2.46 3.80
N TYR A 166 -10.86 1.19 3.60
CA TYR A 166 -11.26 0.67 2.29
C TYR A 166 -12.78 0.61 2.19
N ILE A 167 -13.34 1.16 1.11
CA ILE A 167 -14.79 1.25 0.91
C ILE A 167 -15.15 0.66 -0.45
N LEU A 168 -16.07 -0.29 -0.44
CA LEU A 168 -16.62 -0.87 -1.65
C LEU A 168 -17.99 -0.26 -1.95
N LEU A 169 -18.10 0.38 -3.12
CA LEU A 169 -19.37 0.87 -3.64
C LEU A 169 -19.98 -0.10 -4.66
N HIS A 170 -21.29 -0.26 -4.61
CA HIS A 170 -22.07 -0.96 -5.62
C HIS A 170 -22.40 -0.03 -6.79
N ALA A 171 -21.62 -0.11 -7.87
CA ALA A 171 -21.56 0.88 -8.94
C ALA A 171 -22.28 0.49 -10.25
N ASN A 172 -23.17 -0.50 -10.24
CA ASN A 172 -23.87 -0.98 -11.45
C ASN A 172 -24.56 0.13 -12.26
N GLN A 173 -25.04 1.17 -11.58
CA GLN A 173 -25.73 2.31 -12.20
C GLN A 173 -24.99 3.63 -11.99
N MET A 174 -23.80 3.61 -11.35
CA MET A 174 -23.07 4.83 -11.07
C MET A 174 -22.21 5.25 -12.26
N ASN A 175 -22.22 6.54 -12.59
CA ASN A 175 -21.24 7.20 -13.44
C ASN A 175 -20.08 7.79 -12.59
N LYS A 176 -19.07 8.34 -13.27
CA LYS A 176 -17.87 8.89 -12.65
C LYS A 176 -18.19 10.06 -11.71
N GLU A 177 -19.08 10.96 -12.12
CA GLU A 177 -19.53 12.11 -11.32
C GLU A 177 -20.24 11.67 -10.03
N GLU A 178 -21.06 10.62 -10.08
CA GLU A 178 -21.76 10.07 -8.91
C GLU A 178 -20.78 9.43 -7.93
N VAL A 179 -19.74 8.74 -8.42
CA VAL A 179 -18.66 8.22 -7.56
C VAL A 179 -17.87 9.37 -6.93
N TYR A 180 -17.60 10.43 -7.69
CA TYR A 180 -16.97 11.64 -7.17
C TYR A 180 -17.81 12.27 -6.04
N GLN A 181 -19.13 12.43 -6.23
CA GLN A 181 -20.02 12.96 -5.20
C GLN A 181 -20.11 12.06 -3.96
N ALA A 182 -20.11 10.74 -4.15
CA ALA A 182 -20.05 9.78 -3.04
C ALA A 182 -18.76 9.94 -2.24
N ALA A 183 -17.61 10.07 -2.91
CA ALA A 183 -16.31 10.30 -2.27
C ALA A 183 -16.28 11.60 -1.46
N GLN A 184 -16.82 12.70 -2.02
CA GLN A 184 -16.93 13.97 -1.29
C GLN A 184 -17.82 13.84 -0.04
N THR A 185 -18.93 13.10 -0.14
CA THR A 185 -19.86 12.87 0.98
C THR A 185 -19.21 12.03 2.08
N ILE A 186 -18.47 11.00 1.70
CA ILE A 186 -17.70 10.15 2.62
C ILE A 186 -16.62 10.97 3.31
N GLN A 187 -15.78 11.68 2.56
CA GLN A 187 -14.72 12.52 3.11
C GLN A 187 -15.27 13.54 4.10
N LYS A 188 -16.33 14.27 3.71
CA LYS A 188 -16.98 15.23 4.61
C LYS A 188 -17.47 14.55 5.89
N THR A 189 -18.10 13.39 5.78
CA THR A 189 -18.63 12.68 6.94
C THR A 189 -17.52 12.23 7.88
N LEU A 190 -16.42 11.68 7.36
CA LEU A 190 -15.28 11.29 8.17
C LEU A 190 -14.61 12.51 8.85
N ASN A 191 -14.52 13.64 8.14
CA ASN A 191 -13.99 14.89 8.67
C ASN A 191 -14.88 15.49 9.77
N ASP A 192 -16.20 15.53 9.55
CA ASP A 192 -17.18 16.02 10.53
C ASP A 192 -17.12 15.17 11.82
N GLU A 193 -16.91 13.86 11.69
CA GLU A 193 -16.77 12.93 12.82
C GLU A 193 -15.35 12.90 13.42
N GLY A 194 -14.41 13.68 12.89
CA GLY A 194 -13.09 13.88 13.49
C GLY A 194 -12.07 12.76 13.22
N TYR A 195 -12.31 11.83 12.30
CA TYR A 195 -11.35 10.75 12.02
C TYR A 195 -10.01 11.29 11.49
N SER A 196 -8.93 10.56 11.77
CA SER A 196 -7.62 10.69 11.12
C SER A 196 -7.41 9.48 10.23
N TYR A 197 -7.43 9.67 8.90
CA TYR A 197 -7.51 8.54 7.98
C TYR A 197 -6.87 8.81 6.62
N GLU A 198 -6.60 7.70 5.94
CA GLU A 198 -6.43 7.60 4.49
C GLU A 198 -7.52 6.67 3.96
N SER A 199 -8.13 6.97 2.81
CA SER A 199 -9.22 6.16 2.27
C SER A 199 -9.03 5.82 0.80
N ASN A 200 -9.37 4.58 0.47
CA ASN A 200 -9.50 4.09 -0.90
C ASN A 200 -10.94 3.62 -1.12
N ILE A 201 -11.57 4.13 -2.18
CA ILE A 201 -12.88 3.68 -2.63
C ILE A 201 -12.69 2.88 -3.92
N ASN A 202 -13.24 1.66 -3.93
CA ASN A 202 -13.46 0.89 -5.14
C ASN A 202 -14.95 0.85 -5.47
N ALA A 203 -15.31 1.33 -6.65
CA ALA A 203 -16.66 1.31 -7.16
C ALA A 203 -16.77 0.17 -8.18
N ASN A 204 -17.41 -0.92 -7.77
CA ASN A 204 -17.43 -2.16 -8.55
C ASN A 204 -18.78 -2.39 -9.22
N GLN A 205 -18.74 -2.89 -10.45
CA GLN A 205 -19.90 -3.42 -11.15
C GLN A 205 -20.04 -4.90 -10.82
N PHE A 206 -21.14 -5.27 -10.18
CA PHE A 206 -21.44 -6.64 -9.78
C PHE A 206 -22.27 -7.36 -10.85
N GLY A 207 -21.77 -8.53 -11.24
CA GLY A 207 -22.46 -9.47 -12.12
C GLY A 207 -23.58 -10.23 -11.39
N ARG A 208 -24.32 -11.06 -12.14
CA ARG A 208 -25.44 -11.84 -11.58
C ARG A 208 -25.01 -13.19 -10.99
N THR A 209 -23.87 -13.73 -11.41
CA THR A 209 -23.40 -15.09 -11.01
C THR A 209 -21.88 -15.16 -10.98
N GLY A 210 -21.33 -16.12 -10.21
CA GLY A 210 -19.89 -16.39 -10.18
C GLY A 210 -19.07 -15.32 -9.44
N ARG A 211 -17.77 -15.25 -9.70
CA ARG A 211 -16.84 -14.31 -9.03
C ARG A 211 -17.26 -12.84 -9.17
N GLU A 212 -17.91 -12.47 -10.27
CA GLU A 212 -18.40 -11.12 -10.49
C GLU A 212 -19.59 -10.76 -9.59
N ALA A 213 -20.34 -11.75 -9.08
CA ALA A 213 -21.41 -11.51 -8.10
C ALA A 213 -20.83 -11.25 -6.70
N GLU A 214 -19.71 -11.90 -6.38
CA GLU A 214 -19.06 -11.80 -5.06
C GLU A 214 -18.22 -10.53 -4.97
N HIS A 215 -17.26 -10.35 -5.89
CA HIS A 215 -16.27 -9.28 -5.81
C HIS A 215 -16.56 -8.10 -6.75
N GLY A 216 -17.39 -8.32 -7.78
CA GLY A 216 -17.59 -7.33 -8.84
C GLY A 216 -16.31 -7.05 -9.63
N ALA A 217 -16.47 -6.35 -10.74
CA ALA A 217 -15.36 -5.88 -11.56
C ALA A 217 -15.17 -4.38 -11.31
N LEU A 218 -13.93 -3.97 -11.00
CA LEU A 218 -13.59 -2.59 -10.69
C LEU A 218 -13.95 -1.69 -11.89
N LYS A 219 -14.70 -0.63 -11.62
CA LYS A 219 -15.14 0.34 -12.63
C LYS A 219 -14.51 1.70 -12.38
N TYR A 220 -14.52 2.15 -11.12
CA TYR A 220 -13.85 3.37 -10.71
C TYR A 220 -13.09 3.18 -9.41
N ALA A 221 -12.00 3.92 -9.23
CA ALA A 221 -11.31 4.02 -7.95
C ALA A 221 -11.02 5.48 -7.60
N VAL A 222 -10.99 5.79 -6.32
CA VAL A 222 -10.53 7.10 -5.83
C VAL A 222 -9.82 6.93 -4.50
N TYR A 223 -8.68 7.60 -4.36
CA TYR A 223 -7.91 7.68 -3.12
C TYR A 223 -7.94 9.11 -2.60
N PHE A 224 -8.08 9.27 -1.28
CA PHE A 224 -8.00 10.57 -0.63
C PHE A 224 -7.58 10.43 0.84
N GLU A 225 -6.92 11.47 1.34
CA GLU A 225 -6.60 11.64 2.75
C GLU A 225 -7.59 12.65 3.37
N LYS A 226 -7.50 12.84 4.68
CA LYS A 226 -8.34 13.80 5.42
C LYS A 226 -8.37 15.20 4.80
N ASP A 227 -7.19 15.72 4.43
CA ASP A 227 -6.99 17.12 4.05
C ASP A 227 -6.87 17.33 2.53
N THR A 228 -7.02 16.27 1.72
CA THR A 228 -6.94 16.41 0.26
C THR A 228 -8.24 16.97 -0.31
N LYS A 229 -8.15 17.91 -1.25
CA LYS A 229 -9.32 18.37 -2.00
C LYS A 229 -9.56 17.45 -3.19
N ILE A 230 -10.54 16.53 -3.05
CA ILE A 230 -10.94 15.62 -4.13
C ILE A 230 -11.46 16.44 -5.34
N LYS A 231 -11.00 16.07 -6.53
CA LYS A 231 -11.45 16.58 -7.83
C LYS A 231 -12.01 15.43 -8.65
N LEU A 232 -12.86 15.75 -9.64
CA LEU A 232 -13.39 14.76 -10.57
C LEU A 232 -12.29 13.99 -11.33
N GLY A 233 -11.15 14.64 -11.60
CA GLY A 233 -10.00 14.01 -12.24
C GLY A 233 -9.30 12.95 -11.39
N ASP A 234 -9.51 12.96 -10.07
CA ASP A 234 -8.93 11.99 -9.13
C ASP A 234 -9.73 10.67 -9.11
N VAL A 235 -10.92 10.64 -9.72
CA VAL A 235 -11.67 9.39 -9.94
C VAL A 235 -11.10 8.70 -11.17
N GLU A 236 -10.33 7.65 -10.94
CA GLU A 236 -9.78 6.80 -11.98
C GLU A 236 -10.88 5.91 -12.56
N GLU A 237 -10.90 5.80 -13.88
CA GLU A 237 -11.83 4.94 -14.60
C GLU A 237 -11.06 3.74 -15.16
N TYR A 238 -11.57 2.55 -14.86
CA TYR A 238 -10.98 1.28 -15.28
C TYR A 238 -11.84 0.75 -16.42
N ASN A 239 -11.32 0.86 -17.65
CA ASN A 239 -11.96 0.31 -18.84
C ASN A 239 -12.04 -1.21 -18.71
N GLN A 240 -13.26 -1.75 -18.80
CA GLN A 240 -13.50 -3.16 -19.09
C GLN A 240 -13.75 -3.35 -20.58
#